data_AF-A0A6B3D2X2-F1
#
_entry.id   AF-A0A6B3D2X2-F1
#
_cell.length_a   1.000
_cell.length_b   1.000
_cell.length_c   1.000
_cell.angle_alpha   90.00
_cell.angle_beta   90.00
_cell.angle_gamma   90.00
#
_symmetry.space_group_name_H-M   'P 1'
#
loop_
_entity.id
_entity.type
_entity.pdbx_description
1 polymer ?
#
loop_
_entity_poly.entity_id
_entity_poly.type
_entity_poly.pdbx_seq_one_letter_code
_entity_poly.pdbx_strand_id
1 'polypeptide(L)' 'NKQVRAERRRYHERFRALIEEGQRTGVFTRQTPADLVVDYHFGSIHHLSTWYRPDGPLSPQEVADHLADLLLRALRP' A
#
# COMPACT_ATOMS: atom_id res chain seq x y z
N ASN A 1 -16.56 -4.29 16.51
CA ASN A 1 -15.53 -5.14 15.88
C ASN A 1 -15.82 -5.61 14.45
N LYS A 2 -17.08 -5.85 14.02
CA LYS A 2 -17.40 -6.16 12.61
C LYS A 2 -17.28 -4.95 11.67
N GLN A 3 -17.74 -3.78 12.10
CA GLN A 3 -17.72 -2.52 11.31
C GLN A 3 -16.31 -2.14 10.84
N VAL A 4 -15.32 -2.12 11.75
CA VAL A 4 -13.93 -1.76 11.44
C VAL A 4 -13.30 -2.72 10.41
N ARG A 5 -13.62 -4.02 10.50
CA ARG A 5 -13.14 -5.02 9.53
C ARG A 5 -13.79 -4.84 8.14
N ALA A 6 -15.07 -4.47 8.11
CA ALA A 6 -15.78 -4.20 6.86
C ALA A 6 -15.23 -2.95 6.16
N GLU A 7 -14.99 -1.86 6.90
CA GLU A 7 -14.40 -0.65 6.32
C GLU A 7 -12.97 -0.89 5.81
N ARG A 8 -12.14 -1.64 6.54
CA ARG A 8 -10.81 -2.04 6.06
C ARG A 8 -10.88 -2.84 4.76
N ARG A 9 -11.79 -3.81 4.66
CA ARG A 9 -11.98 -4.60 3.44
C ARG A 9 -12.39 -3.72 2.27
N ARG A 10 -13.37 -2.84 2.47
CA ARG A 10 -13.85 -1.89 1.44
C ARG A 10 -12.73 -0.96 0.95
N TYR A 11 -11.86 -0.51 1.86
CA TYR A 11 -10.71 0.30 1.50
C TYR A 11 -9.71 -0.48 0.64
N HIS A 12 -9.34 -1.71 1.03
CA HIS A 12 -8.46 -2.57 0.24
C HIS A 12 -9.02 -2.86 -1.16
N GLU A 13 -10.31 -3.19 -1.26
CA GLU A 13 -10.98 -3.47 -2.54
C GLU A 13 -10.94 -2.24 -3.48
N ARG A 14 -11.20 -1.05 -2.95
CA ARG A 14 -11.10 0.20 -3.72
C ARG A 14 -9.67 0.48 -4.18
N PHE A 15 -8.70 0.25 -3.31
CA PHE A 15 -7.29 0.47 -3.61
C PHE A 15 -6.80 -0.49 -4.72
N ARG A 16 -7.18 -1.77 -4.62
CA ARG A 16 -6.94 -2.79 -5.65
C ARG A 16 -7.53 -2.38 -6.99
N ALA A 17 -8.79 -1.96 -7.01
CA ALA A 17 -9.48 -1.55 -8.23
C ALA A 17 -8.77 -0.37 -8.93
N LEU A 18 -8.20 0.57 -8.18
CA LEU A 18 -7.42 1.67 -8.75
C LEU A 18 -6.12 1.18 -9.42
N ILE A 19 -5.44 0.20 -8.82
CA ILE A 19 -4.24 -0.40 -9.41
C ILE A 19 -4.61 -1.17 -10.69
N GLU A 20 -5.66 -2.00 -10.65
CA GLU A 20 -6.14 -2.75 -11.80
C GLU A 20 -6.54 -1.81 -12.95
N GLU A 21 -7.14 -0.67 -12.64
CA GLU A 21 -7.47 0.35 -13.63
C GLU A 21 -6.22 0.97 -14.27
N GLY A 22 -5.24 1.35 -13.47
CA GLY A 22 -3.96 1.87 -13.97
C GLY A 22 -3.22 0.85 -14.84
N GLN A 23 -3.28 -0.42 -14.46
CA GLN A 23 -2.75 -1.52 -15.26
C GLN A 23 -3.51 -1.69 -16.58
N ARG A 24 -4.84 -1.67 -16.55
CA ARG A 24 -5.69 -1.78 -17.74
C ARG A 24 -5.46 -0.63 -18.73
N THR A 25 -5.22 0.57 -18.22
CA THR A 25 -4.99 1.79 -19.03
C THR A 25 -3.52 2.00 -19.43
N GLY A 26 -2.59 1.20 -18.92
CA GLY A 26 -1.16 1.30 -19.23
C GLY A 26 -0.41 2.37 -18.44
N VAL A 27 -1.04 2.97 -17.42
CA VAL A 27 -0.40 3.89 -16.46
C VAL A 27 0.52 3.14 -15.50
N PHE A 28 0.18 1.90 -15.15
CA PHE A 28 0.98 1.04 -14.30
C PHE A 28 1.43 -0.24 -15.00
N THR A 29 2.57 -0.78 -14.59
CA THR A 29 3.06 -2.07 -15.09
C THR A 29 2.11 -3.21 -14.75
N ARG A 30 1.97 -4.15 -15.68
CA ARG A 30 1.23 -5.41 -15.48
C ARG A 30 2.11 -6.57 -15.00
N GLN A 31 3.42 -6.32 -14.81
CA GLN A 31 4.37 -7.37 -14.40
C GLN A 31 4.09 -7.90 -13.00
N THR A 32 3.62 -7.03 -12.08
CA THR A 32 3.23 -7.43 -10.73
C THR A 32 1.70 -7.46 -10.60
N PRO A 33 1.08 -8.58 -10.18
CA PRO A 33 -0.35 -8.64 -9.96
C PRO A 33 -0.83 -7.62 -8.92
N ALA A 34 -1.96 -6.96 -9.17
CA ALA A 34 -2.51 -5.94 -8.27
C ALA A 34 -2.68 -6.45 -6.82
N ASP A 35 -3.17 -7.69 -6.65
CA ASP A 35 -3.31 -8.33 -5.33
C ASP A 35 -2.00 -8.34 -4.54
N LEU A 36 -0.91 -8.73 -5.20
CA LEU A 36 0.40 -8.79 -4.56
C LEU A 36 0.91 -7.40 -4.15
N VAL A 37 0.65 -6.38 -4.97
CA VAL A 37 1.00 -4.98 -4.64
C VAL A 37 0.22 -4.51 -3.41
N VAL A 38 -1.09 -4.78 -3.36
CA VAL A 38 -1.94 -4.42 -2.21
C VAL A 38 -1.48 -5.13 -0.95
N ASP A 39 -1.30 -6.45 -1.00
CA ASP A 39 -0.90 -7.25 0.16
C ASP A 39 0.46 -6.81 0.72
N TYR A 40 1.44 -6.55 -0.16
CA TYR A 40 2.74 -6.04 0.23
C TYR A 40 2.63 -4.67 0.92
N HIS A 41 1.94 -3.71 0.29
CA HIS A 41 1.85 -2.34 0.79
C HIS A 41 1.12 -2.29 2.15
N PHE A 42 -0.06 -2.92 2.23
CA PHE A 42 -0.82 -2.93 3.48
C PHE A 42 -0.20 -3.79 4.56
N GLY A 43 0.47 -4.89 4.21
CA GLY A 43 1.27 -5.66 5.15
C GLY A 43 2.30 -4.78 5.87
N SER A 44 3.06 -3.97 5.12
CA SER A 44 4.06 -3.06 5.70
C SER A 44 3.45 -2.06 6.69
N ILE A 45 2.30 -1.47 6.36
CA ILE A 45 1.60 -0.50 7.20
C ILE A 45 0.98 -1.17 8.43
N HIS A 46 0.37 -2.35 8.27
CA HIS A 46 -0.26 -3.07 9.38
C HIS A 46 0.74 -3.50 10.44
N HIS A 47 1.99 -3.78 10.05
CA HIS A 47 3.06 -4.13 10.97
C HIS A 47 3.87 -2.92 11.46
N LEU A 48 3.51 -1.69 11.06
CA LEU A 48 4.30 -0.50 11.41
C LEU A 48 4.49 -0.34 12.92
N SER A 49 3.48 -0.65 13.73
CA SER A 49 3.58 -0.60 15.19
C SER A 49 4.55 -1.62 15.80
N THR A 50 4.99 -2.64 15.06
CA THR A 50 5.91 -3.67 15.56
C THR A 50 7.37 -3.29 15.38
N TRP A 51 7.68 -2.31 14.53
CA TRP A 51 9.06 -1.96 14.18
C TRP A 51 9.34 -0.45 14.16
N TYR A 52 8.32 0.39 13.95
CA TYR A 52 8.50 1.84 13.95
C TYR A 52 8.81 2.37 15.36
N ARG A 53 9.79 3.27 15.42
CA ARG A 53 10.28 3.89 16.65
C ARG A 53 10.16 5.40 16.53
N PRO A 54 9.29 6.08 17.31
CA PRO A 54 9.15 7.54 17.26
C PRO A 54 10.42 8.30 17.66
N ASP A 55 11.28 7.68 18.48
CA ASP A 55 12.61 8.14 18.89
C ASP A 55 13.73 7.71 17.92
N GLY A 56 13.36 7.06 16.82
CA GLY A 56 14.28 6.56 15.81
C GLY A 56 14.76 7.64 14.83
N PRO A 57 15.62 7.25 13.87
CA PRO A 57 16.20 8.18 12.90
C PRO A 57 15.22 8.70 11.84
N LEU A 58 14.03 8.10 11.73
CA LEU A 58 13.01 8.50 10.76
C LEU A 58 11.76 8.99 11.48
N SER A 59 11.31 10.18 11.08
CA SER A 59 10.03 10.73 11.48
C SER A 59 8.86 9.94 10.87
N PRO A 60 7.63 10.08 11.41
CA PRO A 60 6.46 9.41 10.85
C PRO A 60 6.20 9.79 9.38
N GLN A 61 6.48 11.06 9.03
CA GLN A 61 6.31 11.56 7.67
C GLN A 61 7.32 10.94 6.71
N GLU A 62 8.59 10.86 7.08
CA GLU A 62 9.62 10.23 6.23
C GLU A 62 9.32 8.76 5.98
N VAL A 63 8.81 8.03 6.99
CA VAL A 63 8.37 6.65 6.80
C VAL A 63 7.19 6.56 5.84
N ALA A 64 6.19 7.45 5.98
CA ALA A 64 5.04 7.50 5.08
C ALA A 64 5.47 7.79 3.63
N ASP A 65 6.37 8.75 3.44
CA ASP A 65 6.90 9.14 2.14
C ASP A 65 7.65 7.97 1.50
N HIS A 66 8.51 7.28 2.25
CA HIS A 66 9.23 6.10 1.75
C HIS A 66 8.29 4.95 1.35
N LEU A 67 7.25 4.66 2.14
CA LEU A 67 6.30 3.60 1.82
C LEU A 67 5.46 3.93 0.58
N ALA A 68 5.09 5.20 0.40
CA ALA A 68 4.42 5.68 -0.80
C ALA A 68 5.34 5.58 -2.02
N ASP A 69 6.60 5.99 -1.88
CA ASP A 69 7.61 5.88 -2.93
C ASP A 69 7.83 4.43 -3.37
N LEU A 70 7.98 3.50 -2.42
CA LEU A 70 8.16 2.07 -2.72
C LEU A 70 6.96 1.51 -3.49
N LEU A 71 5.75 1.87 -3.10
CA LEU A 71 4.53 1.50 -3.83
C LEU A 71 4.57 2.02 -5.28
N LEU A 72 4.82 3.32 -5.47
CA LEU A 72 4.84 3.93 -6.80
C LEU A 72 5.94 3.31 -7.67
N ARG A 73 7.10 3.00 -7.09
CA ARG A 73 8.20 2.35 -7.80
C ARG A 73 7.83 0.96 -8.29
N ALA A 74 7.07 0.19 -7.51
CA ALA A 74 6.56 -1.13 -7.89
C ALA A 74 5.50 -1.06 -8.99
N LEU A 75 4.84 0.10 -9.16
CA LEU A 75 3.81 0.33 -10.17
C LEU A 75 4.33 0.96 -11.47
N ARG A 76 5.61 1.36 -11.53
CA ARG A 76 6.18 2.01 -12.73
C ARG A 76 6.07 1.09 -13.97
N PRO A 77 5.61 1.60 -15.14
CA PRO A 77 5.47 0.84 -16.39
C PRO A 77 6.70 0.04 -16.81
#